data_AF-A0A077Z2G2-F1
#
_entry.id   AF-A0A077Z2G2-F1
#
_cell.length_a   1.000
_cell.length_b   1.000
_cell.length_c   1.000
_cell.angle_alpha   90.00
_cell.angle_beta   90.00
_cell.angle_gamma   90.00
#
_symmetry.space_group_name_H-M   'P 1'
#
loop_
_entity.id
_entity.type
_entity.pdbx_description
1 polymer ?
#
loop_
_entity_poly.entity_id
_entity_poly.type
_entity_poly.pdbx_seq_one_letter_code
_entity_poly.pdbx_strand_id
1 'polypeptide(L)'
;MGSELTRSAWRTLYKDLIRSANRLSNYSNRQFFLRRIRDHFRRGREETDPLVKEQLYKKGQEALKFLSREESIEVNNKAPRLVIEH
;
A
#
# COMPACT_ATOMS: atom_id res chain seq x y z
N MET A 1 -8.16 14.03 22.32
CA MET A 1 -8.31 14.68 21.00
C MET A 1 -8.54 13.57 19.99
N GLY A 2 -9.78 13.39 19.52
CA GLY A 2 -10.02 12.48 18.39
C GLY A 2 -9.34 13.10 17.17
N SER A 3 -8.23 12.54 16.74
CA SER A 3 -7.46 13.09 15.63
C SER A 3 -8.24 12.86 14.35
N GLU A 4 -9.05 13.86 14.00
CA GLU A 4 -9.78 13.89 12.74
C GLU A 4 -8.79 13.63 11.61
N LEU A 5 -8.96 12.50 10.93
CA LEU A 5 -7.98 12.00 9.98
C LEU A 5 -7.80 13.03 8.87
N THR A 6 -6.63 13.68 8.84
CA THR A 6 -6.41 14.77 7.89
C THR A 6 -6.33 14.23 6.47
N ARG A 7 -6.90 14.98 5.51
CA ARG A 7 -6.81 14.64 4.09
C ARG A 7 -5.36 14.49 3.61
N SER A 8 -4.43 15.22 4.23
CA SER A 8 -2.99 15.10 3.96
C SER A 8 -2.43 13.77 4.43
N ALA A 9 -2.73 13.33 5.67
CA ALA A 9 -2.29 12.03 6.17
C ALA A 9 -2.79 10.87 5.29
N TRP A 10 -4.05 10.93 4.85
CA TRP A 10 -4.61 9.95 3.91
C TRP A 10 -3.85 9.91 2.58
N ARG A 11 -3.54 11.07 2.00
CA ARG A 11 -2.78 11.18 0.74
C ARG A 11 -1.34 10.70 0.88
N THR A 12 -0.68 10.99 2.01
CA THR A 12 0.68 10.51 2.29
C THR A 12 0.70 8.99 2.37
N LEU A 13 -0.22 8.39 3.15
CA LEU A 13 -0.33 6.94 3.26
C LEU A 13 -0.56 6.27 1.89
N TYR A 14 -1.41 6.83 1.04
CA TYR A 14 -1.59 6.34 -0.33
C TYR A 14 -0.29 6.33 -1.12
N LYS A 15 0.44 7.46 -1.12
CA LYS A 15 1.71 7.59 -1.86
C LYS A 15 2.75 6.59 -1.36
N ASP A 16 2.85 6.40 -0.05
CA ASP A 16 3.83 5.49 0.53
C ASP A 16 3.52 4.02 0.22
N LEU A 17 2.24 3.63 0.30
CA LEU A 17 1.79 2.31 -0.13
C LEU A 17 2.09 2.04 -1.61
N ILE A 18 1.78 3.00 -2.49
CA ILE A 18 2.07 2.87 -3.92
C ILE A 18 3.58 2.77 -4.16
N ARG A 19 4.40 3.55 -3.45
CA ARG A 19 5.87 3.47 -3.55
C ARG A 19 6.39 2.10 -3.12
N SER A 20 6.01 1.61 -1.94
CA SER A 20 6.47 0.29 -1.47
C SER A 20 5.97 -0.84 -2.37
N ALA A 21 4.70 -0.81 -2.82
CA ALA A 21 4.20 -1.82 -3.75
C ALA A 21 4.95 -1.84 -5.10
N ASN A 22 5.38 -0.67 -5.60
CA ASN A 22 6.15 -0.60 -6.85
C ASN A 22 7.56 -1.19 -6.73
N ARG A 23 8.11 -1.31 -5.52
CA ARG A 23 9.44 -1.87 -5.29
C ARG A 23 9.45 -3.41 -5.21
N LEU A 24 8.28 -4.04 -5.15
CA LEU A 24 8.17 -5.48 -5.20
C LEU A 24 8.74 -6.03 -6.52
N SER A 25 9.59 -7.03 -6.45
CA SER A 25 10.28 -7.60 -7.61
C SER A 25 9.32 -8.41 -8.48
N ASN A 26 8.49 -9.24 -7.84
CA ASN A 26 7.49 -10.05 -8.53
C ASN A 26 6.38 -9.17 -9.14
N TYR A 27 6.24 -9.21 -10.47
CA TYR A 27 5.27 -8.41 -11.21
C TYR A 27 3.82 -8.68 -10.77
N SER A 28 3.44 -9.95 -10.59
CA SER A 28 2.09 -10.34 -10.19
C SER A 28 1.75 -9.77 -8.82
N ASN A 29 2.67 -9.88 -7.86
CA ASN A 29 2.51 -9.29 -6.53
C ASN A 29 2.40 -7.76 -6.63
N ARG A 30 3.32 -7.11 -7.34
CA ARG A 30 3.30 -5.65 -7.59
C ARG A 30 1.95 -5.20 -8.13
N GLN A 31 1.45 -5.82 -9.19
CA GLN A 31 0.16 -5.45 -9.78
C GLN A 31 -1.02 -5.72 -8.85
N PHE A 32 -1.00 -6.85 -8.13
CA PHE A 32 -2.03 -7.19 -7.16
C PHE A 32 -2.13 -6.14 -6.06
N PHE A 33 -1.01 -5.80 -5.42
CA PHE A 33 -0.99 -4.80 -4.36
C PHE A 33 -1.38 -3.42 -4.87
N LEU A 34 -0.87 -2.98 -6.03
CA LEU A 34 -1.26 -1.69 -6.62
C LEU A 34 -2.77 -1.59 -6.87
N ARG A 35 -3.40 -2.64 -7.42
CA ARG A 35 -4.87 -2.69 -7.60
C ARG A 35 -5.59 -2.61 -6.27
N ARG A 36 -5.18 -3.45 -5.31
CA ARG A 36 -5.82 -3.54 -4.00
C ARG A 36 -5.72 -2.24 -3.21
N ILE A 37 -4.57 -1.56 -3.27
CA ILE A 37 -4.38 -0.22 -2.67
C ILE A 37 -5.35 0.78 -3.33
N ARG A 38 -5.39 0.87 -4.66
CA ARG A 38 -6.29 1.81 -5.36
C ARG A 38 -7.76 1.57 -5.02
N ASP A 39 -8.18 0.32 -5.00
CA ASP A 39 -9.56 -0.06 -4.66
C ASP A 39 -9.92 0.29 -3.21
N HIS A 40 -9.01 0.02 -2.27
CA HIS A 40 -9.21 0.36 -0.86
C HIS A 40 -9.33 1.88 -0.67
N PHE A 41 -8.46 2.66 -1.32
CA PHE A 41 -8.51 4.12 -1.23
C PHE A 41 -9.70 4.73 -1.95
N ARG A 42 -10.16 4.14 -3.06
CA ARG A 42 -11.39 4.56 -3.74
C ARG A 42 -12.60 4.39 -2.84
N ARG A 43 -12.78 3.21 -2.24
CA ARG A 43 -13.88 2.94 -1.28
C ARG A 43 -13.79 3.85 -0.05
N GLY A 44 -12.59 4.03 0.51
CA GLY A 44 -12.40 4.89 1.68
C GLY A 44 -12.63 6.39 1.43
N ARG A 45 -12.68 6.86 0.16
CA ARG A 45 -13.05 8.26 -0.14
C ARG A 45 -14.54 8.52 0.01
N GLU A 46 -15.37 7.52 -0.21
CA GLU A 46 -16.84 7.61 -0.13
C GLU A 46 -17.34 7.41 1.29
N GLU A 47 -16.50 6.83 2.17
CA GLU A 47 -16.81 6.67 3.58
C GLU A 47 -17.03 8.02 4.26
N THR A 48 -18.07 8.13 5.09
CA THR A 48 -18.39 9.32 5.88
C THR A 48 -18.15 9.10 7.36
N ASP A 49 -18.23 7.86 7.84
CA ASP A 49 -18.03 7.51 9.25
C ASP A 49 -16.55 7.73 9.66
N PRO A 50 -16.28 8.64 10.63
CA PRO A 50 -14.94 8.88 11.13
C PRO A 50 -14.27 7.63 11.73
N LEU A 51 -15.01 6.76 12.41
CA LEU A 51 -14.48 5.53 13.01
C LEU A 51 -14.04 4.54 11.93
N VAL A 52 -14.82 4.43 10.85
CA VAL A 52 -14.48 3.56 9.72
C VAL A 52 -13.25 4.12 9.00
N LYS A 53 -13.16 5.44 8.79
CA LYS A 53 -11.95 6.06 8.23
C LYS A 53 -10.71 5.78 9.05
N GLU A 54 -10.80 5.89 10.37
CA GLU A 54 -9.68 5.64 11.26
C GLU A 54 -9.23 4.16 11.21
N GLN A 55 -10.19 3.22 11.17
CA GLN A 55 -9.88 1.80 10.97
C GLN A 55 -9.24 1.52 9.60
N LEU A 56 -9.77 2.12 8.52
CA LEU A 56 -9.20 1.99 7.18
C LEU A 56 -7.77 2.55 7.13
N TYR A 57 -7.52 3.66 7.84
CA TYR A 57 -6.19 4.24 7.95
C TYR A 57 -5.23 3.31 8.70
N LYS A 58 -5.64 2.77 9.86
CA LYS A 58 -4.84 1.80 10.62
C LYS A 58 -4.51 0.57 9.78
N LYS A 59 -5.49 -0.01 9.07
CA LYS A 59 -5.26 -1.14 8.14
C LYS A 59 -4.27 -0.78 7.04
N GLY A 60 -4.34 0.43 6.49
CA GLY A 60 -3.37 0.90 5.50
C GLY A 60 -1.96 1.07 6.07
N GLN A 61 -1.83 1.54 7.32
CA GLN A 61 -0.53 1.62 8.01
C GLN A 61 0.06 0.24 8.28
N GLU A 62 -0.75 -0.75 8.65
CA GLU A 62 -0.32 -2.14 8.80
C GLU A 62 0.14 -2.75 7.47
N ALA A 63 -0.63 -2.52 6.39
CA ALA A 63 -0.24 -2.94 5.05
C ALA A 63 1.06 -2.29 4.59
N LEU A 64 1.30 -1.02 4.95
CA LEU A 64 2.56 -0.34 4.65
C LEU A 64 3.74 -1.02 5.38
N LYS A 65 3.58 -1.31 6.67
CA LYS A 65 4.61 -2.05 7.44
C LYS A 65 4.89 -3.42 6.84
N PHE A 66 3.87 -4.13 6.37
CA PHE A 66 4.03 -5.42 5.69
C PHE A 66 4.82 -5.26 4.39
N LEU A 67 4.42 -4.33 3.52
CA LEU A 67 5.09 -4.10 2.23
C LEU A 67 6.55 -3.64 2.39
N SER A 68 6.85 -2.79 3.37
CA SER A 68 8.23 -2.36 3.64
C SER A 68 9.12 -3.49 4.15
N ARG A 69 8.55 -4.49 4.85
CA ARG A 69 9.28 -5.70 5.27
C ARG A 69 9.56 -6.62 4.09
N GLU A 70 8.55 -6.87 3.25
CA GLU A 70 8.70 -7.69 2.04
C GLU A 70 9.75 -7.11 1.08
N GLU A 71 9.77 -5.79 0.91
CA GLU A 71 10.79 -5.09 0.12
C GLU A 71 12.21 -5.38 0.65
N SER A 72 12.40 -5.40 1.97
CA SER A 72 13.69 -5.66 2.59
C SER A 72 14.16 -7.10 2.37
N ILE A 73 13.23 -8.05 2.29
CA ILE A 73 13.52 -9.47 2.05
C ILE A 73 13.82 -9.72 0.56
N GLU A 74 13.04 -9.13 -0.36
CA GLU A 74 13.25 -9.29 -1.81
C GLU A 74 14.56 -8.65 -2.30
N VAL A 75 15.01 -7.54 -1.70
CA VAL A 75 16.31 -6.93 -2.05
C VAL A 75 17.47 -7.91 -1.80
N ASN A 76 17.35 -8.76 -0.78
CA ASN A 76 18.37 -9.76 -0.47
C ASN A 76 18.27 -11.02 -1.34
N ASN A 77 17.12 -11.23 -2.00
CA ASN A 77 16.79 -12.44 -2.73
C ASN A 77 16.61 -12.17 -4.23
N LYS A 78 17.53 -11.39 -4.83
CA LYS A 78 17.59 -11.17 -6.29
C LYS A 78 17.99 -12.46 -7.01
N ALA A 79 17.03 -13.38 -7.13
CA ALA A 79 17.04 -14.43 -8.12
C ALA A 79 16.95 -13.81 -9.53
N PRO A 80 17.55 -14.42 -10.56
CA PRO A 80 17.59 -13.86 -11.90
C PRO A 80 16.17 -13.62 -12.44
N ARG A 81 15.94 -12.44 -13.01
CA ARG A 81 14.66 -12.00 -13.57
C ARG A 81 14.16 -13.04 -14.59
N LEU A 82 12.90 -13.45 -14.43
CA LEU A 82 12.18 -14.26 -15.42
C LEU A 82 12.27 -13.58 -16.78
N VAL A 83 12.79 -14.32 -17.76
CA VAL A 83 12.96 -13.95 -19.17
C VAL A 83 11.59 -13.83 -19.82
N ILE A 84 10.88 -12.74 -19.53
CA ILE A 84 9.70 -12.30 -20.27
C ILE A 84 9.76 -10.77 -20.36
N GLU A 85 10.86 -10.25 -20.89
CA GLU A 85 10.90 -8.95 -21.55
C GLU A 85 11.55 -9.24 -22.92
N HIS A 86 10.70 -9.29 -23.94
CA HIS A 86 11.07 -9.47 -25.34
C HIS A 86 11.08 -8.12 -26.04
#